data_AF-A0A841CMT6-F1
#
_entry.id   AF-A0A841CMT6-F1
#
_cell.length_a   1.000
_cell.length_b   1.000
_cell.length_c   1.000
_cell.angle_alpha   90.00
_cell.angle_beta   90.00
_cell.angle_gamma   90.00
#
_symmetry.space_group_name_H-M   'P 1'
#
loop_
_entity.id
_entity.type
_entity.pdbx_description
1 polymer ?
#
loop_
_entity_poly.entity_id
_entity_poly.type
_entity_poly.pdbx_seq_one_letter_code
_entity_poly.pdbx_strand_id
1 'polypeptide(L)'
;MRTLLRGAASAALASALVMSVATGAEATVPNDLCRTNIATTLYTSPTSGIHVPKGALVRILDYRGPVHYLARYDGTVGQIERKTIIQSSCYQQ
;
A
#
# COMPACT_ATOMS: atom_id res chain seq x y z
N MET A 1 44.24 20.64 -46.44
CA MET A 1 43.69 20.99 -45.10
C MET A 1 42.62 19.98 -44.73
N ARG A 2 42.90 19.07 -43.78
CA ARG A 2 41.94 18.26 -43.01
C ARG A 2 42.71 17.27 -42.15
N THR A 3 42.89 17.62 -40.87
CA THR A 3 43.31 16.66 -39.84
C THR A 3 42.52 17.02 -38.58
N LEU A 4 41.52 16.19 -38.30
CA LEU A 4 40.63 16.29 -37.14
C LEU A 4 41.36 15.68 -35.93
N LEU A 5 41.73 16.51 -34.95
CA LEU A 5 42.17 16.00 -33.65
C LEU A 5 41.03 16.08 -32.63
N ARG A 6 40.69 14.89 -32.14
CA ARG A 6 39.70 14.55 -31.13
C ARG A 6 40.17 15.07 -29.76
N GLY A 7 39.43 16.01 -29.17
CA GLY A 7 39.52 16.34 -27.75
C GLY A 7 38.39 15.63 -27.00
N ALA A 8 38.73 14.61 -26.22
CA ALA A 8 37.80 13.79 -25.47
C ALA A 8 37.17 14.55 -24.30
N ALA A 9 35.84 14.65 -24.29
CA ALA A 9 35.07 15.10 -23.14
C ALA A 9 35.12 14.02 -22.05
N SER A 10 35.66 14.36 -20.87
CA SER A 10 35.62 13.48 -19.70
C SER A 10 34.24 13.60 -19.05
N ALA A 11 33.33 12.70 -19.40
CA ALA A 11 32.06 12.54 -18.71
C ALA A 11 32.31 11.83 -17.37
N ALA A 12 32.24 12.57 -16.27
CA ALA A 12 32.27 12.01 -14.92
C ALA A 12 30.95 11.24 -14.68
N LEU A 13 31.04 9.91 -14.62
CA LEU A 13 29.95 9.03 -14.24
C LEU A 13 29.68 9.18 -12.73
N ALA A 14 28.68 9.97 -12.37
CA ALA A 14 28.13 9.97 -11.03
C ALA A 14 27.26 8.73 -10.86
N SER A 15 27.77 7.72 -10.15
CA SER A 15 27.00 6.54 -9.75
C SER A 15 25.91 6.94 -8.76
N ALA A 16 24.66 7.02 -9.25
CA ALA A 16 23.50 7.10 -8.37
C ALA A 16 23.27 5.74 -7.73
N LEU A 17 23.60 5.63 -6.43
CA LEU A 17 23.18 4.51 -5.59
C LEU A 17 21.66 4.59 -5.43
N VAL A 18 20.94 3.80 -6.23
CA VAL A 18 19.50 3.60 -6.03
C VAL A 18 19.36 2.73 -4.79
N MET A 19 19.15 3.36 -3.64
CA MET A 19 18.76 2.65 -2.43
C MET A 19 17.33 2.14 -2.63
N SER A 20 17.20 0.86 -2.95
CA SER A 20 15.92 0.16 -2.98
C SER A 20 15.35 0.09 -1.56
N VAL A 21 14.53 1.06 -1.20
CA VAL A 21 13.68 0.95 -0.01
C VAL A 21 12.66 -0.14 -0.27
N ALA A 22 12.67 -1.18 0.57
CA ALA A 22 11.65 -2.21 0.55
C ALA A 22 10.30 -1.54 0.81
N THR A 23 9.51 -1.37 -0.25
CA THR A 23 8.12 -0.95 -0.12
C THR A 23 7.41 -2.08 0.60
N GLY A 24 7.05 -1.83 1.87
CA GLY A 24 6.12 -2.70 2.58
C GLY A 24 4.93 -2.94 1.67
N ALA A 25 4.53 -4.20 1.51
CA ALA A 25 3.29 -4.51 0.81
C ALA A 25 2.23 -3.59 1.42
N GLU A 26 1.70 -2.68 0.62
CA GLU A 26 0.43 -2.02 0.86
C GLU A 26 -0.53 -2.75 -0.07
N ALA A 27 -1.77 -3.05 0.34
CA ALA A 27 -2.80 -3.72 -0.47
C ALA A 27 -2.74 -3.31 -1.96
N THR A 28 -1.95 -4.03 -2.75
CA THR A 28 -1.32 -3.44 -3.95
C THR A 28 -2.35 -3.22 -5.05
N VAL A 29 -3.54 -3.81 -4.90
CA VAL A 29 -4.61 -3.75 -5.87
C VAL A 29 -5.97 -3.59 -5.17
N PRO A 30 -6.86 -2.71 -5.67
CA PRO A 30 -8.24 -2.67 -5.19
C PRO A 30 -8.90 -4.06 -5.34
N ASN A 31 -9.67 -4.46 -4.34
CA ASN A 31 -10.32 -5.76 -4.12
C ASN A 31 -9.49 -6.86 -3.47
N ASP A 32 -8.29 -6.59 -2.95
CA ASP A 32 -7.53 -7.56 -2.14
C ASP A 32 -8.30 -7.97 -0.87
N LEU A 33 -8.23 -9.26 -0.51
CA LEU A 33 -8.68 -9.74 0.80
C LEU A 33 -7.48 -9.82 1.75
N CYS A 34 -7.58 -9.12 2.88
CA CYS A 34 -6.53 -9.04 3.88
C CYS A 34 -7.06 -9.46 5.26
N ARG A 35 -6.19 -9.96 6.14
CA ARG A 35 -6.53 -10.27 7.53
C ARG A 35 -6.31 -9.09 8.47
N THR A 36 -7.15 -8.96 9.49
CA THR A 36 -6.92 -8.04 10.61
C THR A 36 -5.92 -8.60 11.63
N ASN A 37 -5.02 -7.77 12.17
CA ASN A 37 -4.08 -8.18 13.23
C ASN A 37 -4.65 -8.05 14.65
N ILE A 38 -5.66 -7.20 14.84
CA ILE A 38 -6.36 -6.93 16.09
C ILE A 38 -7.86 -6.80 15.84
N ALA A 39 -8.65 -6.89 16.91
CA ALA A 39 -10.05 -6.53 16.83
C ALA A 39 -10.17 -5.01 16.64
N THR A 40 -11.02 -4.58 15.72
CA THR A 40 -11.12 -3.18 15.30
C THR A 40 -12.56 -2.83 14.92
N THR A 41 -12.80 -1.56 14.61
CA THR A 41 -14.09 -1.06 14.16
C THR A 41 -14.02 -0.72 12.67
N LEU A 42 -14.98 -1.22 11.90
CA LEU A 42 -15.25 -0.74 10.55
C LEU A 42 -16.26 0.41 10.65
N TYR A 43 -15.79 1.64 10.46
CA TYR A 43 -16.60 2.85 10.60
C TYR A 43 -17.49 3.07 9.37
N THR A 44 -18.81 2.99 9.56
CA THR A 44 -19.80 3.32 8.52
C THR A 44 -20.16 4.81 8.53
N SER A 45 -19.86 5.50 9.63
CA SER A 45 -19.90 6.96 9.78
C SER A 45 -18.84 7.42 10.78
N PRO A 46 -18.63 8.73 10.99
CA PRO A 46 -17.67 9.23 11.98
C PRO A 46 -17.94 8.77 13.43
N THR A 47 -19.17 8.40 13.76
CA THR A 47 -19.59 8.03 15.12
C THR A 47 -20.17 6.62 15.23
N SER A 48 -20.27 5.89 14.12
CA SER A 48 -20.85 4.54 14.10
C SER A 48 -20.02 3.57 13.25
N GLY A 49 -20.08 2.30 13.63
CA GLY A 49 -19.38 1.24 12.93
C GLY A 49 -19.75 -0.12 13.47
N ILE A 50 -19.21 -1.15 12.83
CA ILE A 50 -19.38 -2.55 13.26
C ILE A 50 -18.07 -3.10 13.80
N HIS A 51 -18.18 -4.07 14.70
CA HIS A 51 -17.04 -4.78 15.24
C HIS A 51 -16.47 -5.75 14.20
N VAL A 52 -15.15 -5.69 13.98
CA VAL A 52 -14.40 -6.63 13.15
C VAL A 52 -13.44 -7.40 14.07
N PRO A 53 -13.59 -8.72 14.21
CA PRO A 53 -12.73 -9.51 15.07
C PRO A 53 -11.30 -9.59 14.53
N LYS A 54 -10.35 -9.92 15.42
CA LYS A 54 -8.96 -10.22 15.05
C LYS A 54 -8.92 -11.43 14.10
N GLY A 55 -8.10 -11.36 13.06
CA GLY A 55 -7.93 -12.42 12.07
C GLY A 55 -9.07 -12.50 11.04
N ALA A 56 -10.04 -11.58 11.10
CA ALA A 56 -11.11 -11.49 10.11
C ALA A 56 -10.56 -11.16 8.72
N LEU A 57 -11.16 -11.74 7.70
CA LEU A 57 -10.91 -11.38 6.31
C LEU A 57 -11.76 -10.16 5.95
N VAL A 58 -11.11 -9.08 5.53
CA VAL A 58 -11.75 -7.87 5.03
C VAL A 58 -11.31 -7.63 3.59
N ARG A 59 -12.23 -7.21 2.73
CA ARG A 59 -11.90 -6.84 1.35
C ARG A 59 -11.56 -5.35 1.29
N ILE A 60 -10.36 -5.01 0.86
CA ILE A 60 -9.93 -3.62 0.64
C ILE A 60 -10.48 -3.16 -0.70
N LEU A 61 -11.32 -2.13 -0.70
CA LEU A 61 -11.94 -1.59 -1.91
C LEU A 61 -11.16 -0.40 -2.45
N ASP A 62 -10.66 0.46 -1.57
CA ASP A 62 -9.98 1.70 -1.95
C ASP A 62 -9.11 2.25 -0.80
N TYR A 63 -8.26 3.21 -1.12
CA TYR A 63 -7.39 3.95 -0.22
C TYR A 63 -8.03 5.28 0.18
N ARG A 64 -8.43 5.43 1.45
CA ARG A 64 -9.04 6.68 1.95
C ARG A 64 -8.01 7.42 2.79
N GLY A 65 -7.10 8.09 2.10
CA GLY A 65 -6.01 8.85 2.72
C GLY A 65 -4.92 7.96 3.32
N PRO A 66 -4.05 8.53 4.17
CA PRO A 66 -2.83 7.86 4.62
C PRO A 66 -3.09 6.76 5.66
N VAL A 67 -4.21 6.83 6.39
CA VAL A 67 -4.43 6.02 7.59
C VAL A 67 -5.64 5.08 7.50
N HIS A 68 -6.51 5.24 6.51
CA HIS A 68 -7.71 4.41 6.36
C HIS A 68 -7.77 3.72 4.99
N TYR A 69 -8.37 2.53 5.00
CA TYR A 69 -8.90 1.87 3.82
C TYR A 69 -10.41 2.01 3.78
N LEU A 70 -10.96 2.12 2.58
CA LEU A 70 -12.34 1.70 2.36
C LEU A 70 -12.34 0.18 2.27
N ALA A 71 -13.10 -0.48 3.12
CA ALA A 71 -13.13 -1.93 3.18
C ALA A 71 -14.56 -2.47 3.31
N ARG A 72 -14.72 -3.75 2.96
CA ARG A 72 -15.94 -4.51 3.14
C ARG A 72 -15.71 -5.67 4.11
N TYR A 73 -16.58 -5.78 5.10
CA TYR A 73 -16.64 -6.90 6.04
C TYR A 73 -18.10 -7.28 6.26
N ASP A 74 -18.40 -8.58 6.14
CA ASP A 74 -19.75 -9.12 6.35
C ASP A 74 -20.86 -8.33 5.64
N GLY A 75 -20.66 -8.06 4.34
CA GLY A 75 -21.57 -7.27 3.51
C GLY A 75 -21.52 -5.75 3.72
N THR A 76 -21.05 -5.28 4.88
CA THR A 76 -20.98 -3.86 5.26
C THR A 76 -19.74 -3.19 4.69
N VAL A 77 -19.90 -1.97 4.17
CA VAL A 77 -18.80 -1.14 3.65
C VAL A 77 -18.54 0.01 4.62
N GLY A 78 -17.27 0.25 4.92
CA GLY A 78 -16.87 1.35 5.80
C GLY A 78 -15.36 1.60 5.77
N GLN A 79 -14.89 2.45 6.67
CA GLN A 79 -13.49 2.77 6.83
C GLN A 79 -12.85 1.92 7.92
N ILE A 80 -11.68 1.35 7.62
CA ILE A 80 -10.88 0.58 8.59
C ILE A 80 -9.48 1.16 8.68
N GLU A 81 -8.90 1.18 9.87
CA GLU A 81 -7.55 1.68 10.08
C GLU A 81 -6.49 0.78 9.42
N ARG A 82 -5.60 1.37 8.62
CA ARG A 82 -4.54 0.67 7.88
C ARG A 82 -3.64 -0.16 8.79
N LYS A 83 -3.30 0.36 9.98
CA LYS A 83 -2.45 -0.34 10.97
C LYS A 83 -3.07 -1.64 11.50
N THR A 84 -4.39 -1.82 11.32
CA THR A 84 -5.09 -3.02 11.78
C THR A 84 -5.08 -4.14 10.74
N ILE A 85 -4.51 -3.89 9.55
CA ILE A 85 -4.42 -4.86 8.45
C ILE A 85 -3.02 -5.47 8.40
N ILE A 86 -2.96 -6.80 8.32
CA ILE A 86 -1.72 -7.55 8.05
C ILE A 86 -1.49 -7.49 6.53
N GLN A 87 -0.67 -6.56 6.08
CA GLN A 87 -0.49 -6.36 4.65
C GLN A 87 0.11 -7.57 3.93
N SER A 88 1.02 -8.30 4.59
CA SER A 88 1.60 -9.53 4.05
C SER A 88 0.60 -10.70 3.93
N SER A 89 -0.63 -10.51 4.42
CA SER A 89 -1.72 -11.49 4.29
C SER A 89 -2.70 -11.16 3.17
N CYS A 90 -2.50 -10.06 2.44
CA CYS A 90 -3.37 -9.66 1.35
C CYS A 90 -3.20 -10.58 0.14
N TYR A 91 -4.31 -11.06 -0.42
CA TYR A 91 -4.32 -11.87 -1.63
C TYR A 91 -5.53 -11.54 -2.52
N GLN A 92 -5.36 -11.77 -3.82
CA GLN A 92 -6.46 -11.67 -4.79
C GLN A 92 -7.31 -12.94 -4.74
N GLN A 93 -8.63 -12.75 -4.78
CA GLN A 93 -9.61 -13.80 -5.05
C GLN A 93 -10.29 -13.52 -6.38
#